data_AF-A0A9X2CMZ8-F1
#
_entry.id   AF-A0A9X2CMZ8-F1
#
_cell.length_a   1.000
_cell.length_b   1.000
_cell.length_c   1.000
_cell.angle_alpha   90.00
_cell.angle_beta   90.00
_cell.angle_gamma   90.00
#
_symmetry.space_group_name_H-M   'P 1'
#
loop_
_entity.id
_entity.type
_entity.pdbx_description
1 polymer ?
#
loop_
_entity_poly.entity_id
_entity_poly.type
_entity_poly.pdbx_seq_one_letter_code
_entity_poly.pdbx_strand_id
1 'polypeptide(L)'
;MHSLRLNNPSGNGIPYLGNLQKYFRTKDELHAEWDTSLSDSNLIDTPEGIVPLSTVSQAQREAILLDVMGKTTQHAGNYEQTSKAKSKSKAKLNKWASDVKTPRQVADLFTRCITSSAFINANEVSAEYNQFELDRKNQKHTQLINYINLHNALIEKPKTLNSTNFQELLFKIPVKHGVNSDEMSHVEMMNAMKLYLKTFYPQYPIKLMVLHHDERLPEENTGGHVHVFISGQNSETGEYDLRRSQIKCVNAFLAKRGDVDDCLPVSGQLKYIQTSEVYRYMQQMFYEFINANLFNSKGLNAAFSPASERHSALRKKMKAEARLPKHQRPFNFHTRKVEYLQQQVIDLKKEHQSITHTLSDSEQTLARLKIENRKIHKQNIDWQQKIAELQSEYKQLRVKHDNIRNVMEQGQAFIREQASMRDRLDVEVNKLTQVAKVKQKEVIELGEDISKKQALLIQIREMTAESLKPIEQMISAIYIRLKASGSSTGKYFFDKVMEAFDDKLSPEKREISINVAKRIKDRELVLALSRKNQKLTKKEDGYGL
;
A
#
# COMPACT_ATOMS: atom_id res chain seq x y z
N MET A 1 41.24 -24.58 -27.11
CA MET A 1 42.02 -24.01 -25.99
C MET A 1 41.15 -23.18 -25.05
N HIS A 2 40.52 -22.10 -25.53
CA HIS A 2 39.66 -21.25 -24.70
C HIS A 2 38.49 -21.99 -24.04
N SER A 3 37.93 -22.97 -24.75
CA SER A 3 36.83 -23.78 -24.24
C SER A 3 37.14 -24.60 -23.00
N LEU A 4 38.42 -24.82 -22.69
CA LEU A 4 38.85 -25.57 -21.52
C LEU A 4 39.15 -24.68 -20.31
N ARG A 5 38.98 -23.34 -20.41
CA ARG A 5 39.08 -22.40 -19.26
C ARG A 5 40.31 -22.67 -18.37
N LEU A 6 41.50 -22.68 -18.98
CA LEU A 6 42.76 -22.90 -18.26
C LEU A 6 43.14 -21.64 -17.47
N ASN A 7 43.38 -21.77 -16.17
CA ASN A 7 43.46 -20.62 -15.23
C ASN A 7 44.74 -19.79 -15.34
N ASN A 8 45.76 -20.31 -15.98
CA ASN A 8 47.01 -19.65 -16.39
C ASN A 8 47.82 -20.80 -16.99
N PRO A 9 48.18 -20.79 -18.28
CA PRO A 9 49.23 -21.68 -18.74
C PRO A 9 50.54 -21.15 -18.18
N SER A 10 50.78 -21.32 -16.88
CA SER A 10 52.08 -21.05 -16.30
C SER A 10 53.04 -22.05 -16.93
N GLY A 11 53.99 -21.56 -17.72
CA GLY A 11 55.09 -22.35 -18.28
C GLY A 11 55.97 -23.04 -17.22
N ASN A 12 55.68 -22.85 -15.93
CA ASN A 12 56.37 -23.48 -14.81
C ASN A 12 55.76 -24.85 -14.55
N GLY A 13 56.14 -25.84 -15.35
CA GLY A 13 55.83 -27.25 -15.10
C GLY A 13 55.76 -28.10 -16.37
N ILE A 14 55.53 -27.49 -17.53
CA ILE A 14 55.42 -28.19 -18.81
C ILE A 14 56.23 -27.41 -19.86
N PRO A 15 57.46 -27.86 -20.22
CA PRO A 15 58.35 -27.16 -21.15
C PRO A 15 57.72 -26.81 -22.51
N TYR A 16 56.65 -27.50 -22.89
CA TYR A 16 55.95 -27.34 -24.16
C TYR A 16 55.00 -26.11 -24.21
N LEU A 17 54.46 -25.64 -23.08
CA LEU A 17 53.52 -24.52 -23.04
C LEU A 17 54.20 -23.15 -23.21
N GLY A 18 55.48 -23.01 -22.82
CA GLY A 18 56.23 -21.76 -22.97
C GLY A 18 56.38 -21.30 -24.43
N ASN A 19 56.56 -22.24 -25.37
CA ASN A 19 56.63 -21.93 -26.80
C ASN A 19 55.26 -21.64 -27.43
N LEU A 20 54.17 -22.08 -26.78
CA LEU A 20 52.80 -21.79 -27.18
C LEU A 20 52.26 -20.50 -26.58
N GLN A 21 53.05 -19.81 -25.76
CA GLN A 21 52.60 -18.63 -25.03
C GLN A 21 52.15 -17.48 -25.92
N LYS A 22 52.77 -17.34 -27.10
CA LYS A 22 52.35 -16.40 -28.16
C LYS A 22 50.98 -16.69 -28.79
N TYR A 23 50.45 -17.91 -28.60
CA TYR A 23 49.11 -18.30 -29.04
C TYR A 23 48.06 -18.19 -27.93
N PHE A 24 48.47 -17.87 -26.70
CA PHE A 24 47.54 -17.53 -25.63
C PHE A 24 47.13 -16.06 -25.72
N ARG A 25 45.87 -15.81 -25.37
CA ARG A 25 45.25 -14.48 -25.41
C ARG A 25 45.79 -13.59 -24.30
N THR A 26 45.84 -12.28 -24.56
CA THR A 26 46.22 -11.29 -23.53
C THR A 26 45.17 -11.22 -22.43
N LYS A 27 45.52 -10.63 -21.28
CA LYS A 27 44.58 -10.41 -20.18
C LYS A 27 43.36 -9.58 -20.62
N ASP A 28 43.58 -8.58 -21.47
CA ASP A 28 42.51 -7.73 -22.00
C ASP A 28 41.58 -8.51 -22.93
N GLU A 29 42.11 -9.44 -23.71
CA GLU A 29 41.31 -10.35 -24.53
C GLU A 29 40.46 -11.30 -23.68
N LEU A 30 40.98 -11.80 -22.54
CA LEU A 30 40.22 -12.65 -21.64
C LEU A 30 39.07 -11.88 -20.95
N HIS A 31 39.34 -10.65 -20.50
CA HIS A 31 38.30 -9.80 -19.90
C HIS A 31 37.21 -9.38 -20.88
N ALA A 32 37.48 -9.40 -22.18
CA ALA A 32 36.55 -8.99 -23.21
C ALA A 32 35.51 -10.06 -23.63
N GLU A 33 35.57 -11.28 -23.08
CA GLU A 33 34.98 -12.44 -23.75
C GLU A 33 33.92 -13.22 -22.97
N TRP A 34 33.93 -13.24 -21.63
CA TRP A 34 32.96 -13.98 -20.83
C TRP A 34 32.82 -13.46 -19.39
N ASP A 35 31.75 -13.89 -18.72
CA ASP A 35 31.52 -13.66 -17.29
C ASP A 35 31.95 -14.89 -16.47
N THR A 36 32.98 -14.74 -15.65
CA THR A 36 33.49 -15.85 -14.80
C THR A 36 32.47 -16.35 -13.78
N SER A 37 31.52 -15.51 -13.37
CA SER A 37 30.45 -15.91 -12.44
C SER A 37 29.48 -16.92 -13.05
N LEU A 38 29.44 -17.02 -14.38
CA LEU A 38 28.57 -17.94 -15.12
C LEU A 38 29.29 -19.23 -15.54
N SER A 39 30.55 -19.42 -15.14
CA SER A 39 31.38 -20.53 -15.62
C SER A 39 30.86 -21.93 -15.27
N ASP A 40 30.05 -22.06 -14.22
CA ASP A 40 29.39 -23.32 -13.82
C ASP A 40 28.31 -23.77 -14.79
N SER A 41 27.84 -22.89 -15.68
CA SER A 41 26.87 -23.23 -16.72
C SER A 41 27.48 -23.83 -18.00
N ASN A 42 28.81 -23.91 -18.05
CA ASN A 42 29.53 -24.54 -19.16
C ASN A 42 29.52 -26.06 -19.02
N LEU A 43 29.43 -26.77 -20.15
CA LEU A 43 29.38 -28.24 -20.19
C LEU A 43 30.51 -28.81 -21.04
N ILE A 44 30.90 -30.06 -20.78
CA ILE A 44 31.87 -30.82 -21.55
C ILE A 44 31.37 -32.25 -21.76
N ASP A 45 31.56 -32.79 -22.97
CA ASP A 45 31.28 -34.19 -23.30
C ASP A 45 32.50 -35.04 -22.95
N THR A 46 32.31 -36.01 -22.06
CA THR A 46 33.32 -36.98 -21.62
C THR A 46 32.85 -38.40 -21.95
N PRO A 47 33.70 -39.43 -21.83
CA PRO A 47 33.28 -40.83 -21.98
C PRO A 47 32.13 -41.22 -21.03
N GLU A 48 32.03 -40.59 -19.88
CA GLU A 48 31.00 -40.81 -18.85
C GLU A 48 29.69 -40.06 -19.14
N GLY A 49 29.70 -39.10 -20.07
CA GLY A 49 28.54 -38.30 -20.45
C GLY A 49 28.83 -36.80 -20.53
N ILE A 50 27.77 -36.00 -20.68
CA ILE A 50 27.87 -34.54 -20.67
C ILE A 50 27.79 -34.06 -19.22
N VAL A 51 28.86 -33.43 -18.74
CA VAL A 51 29.01 -32.96 -17.35
C VAL A 51 29.37 -31.48 -17.29
N PRO A 52 29.16 -30.78 -16.16
CA PRO A 52 29.63 -29.42 -16.00
C PRO A 52 31.15 -29.33 -16.13
N LEU A 53 31.65 -28.33 -16.85
CA LEU A 53 33.10 -28.16 -17.06
C LEU A 53 33.85 -28.00 -15.73
N SER A 54 33.20 -27.40 -14.70
CA SER A 54 33.75 -27.24 -13.36
C SER A 54 34.09 -28.56 -12.65
N THR A 55 33.47 -29.69 -13.04
CA THR A 55 33.82 -31.01 -12.47
C THR A 55 35.11 -31.59 -13.02
N VAL A 56 35.63 -31.04 -14.14
CA VAL A 56 36.90 -31.46 -14.72
C VAL A 56 38.02 -30.57 -14.16
N SER A 57 39.01 -31.18 -13.52
CA SER A 57 40.15 -30.46 -12.93
C SER A 57 41.05 -29.79 -13.97
N GLN A 58 41.81 -28.76 -13.59
CA GLN A 58 42.74 -28.08 -14.50
C GLN A 58 43.74 -29.04 -15.17
N ALA A 59 44.31 -29.99 -14.41
CA ALA A 59 45.23 -30.99 -14.96
C ALA A 59 44.56 -31.89 -16.01
N GLN A 60 43.31 -32.30 -15.79
CA GLN A 60 42.54 -33.07 -16.78
C GLN A 60 42.24 -32.22 -18.02
N ARG A 61 41.88 -30.95 -17.85
CA ARG A 61 41.65 -30.03 -18.97
C ARG A 61 42.93 -29.82 -19.79
N GLU A 62 44.09 -29.72 -19.16
CA GLU A 62 45.38 -29.66 -19.85
C GLU A 62 45.69 -30.95 -20.61
N ALA A 63 45.43 -32.12 -20.01
CA ALA A 63 45.60 -33.41 -20.67
C ALA A 63 44.70 -33.54 -21.92
N ILE A 64 43.43 -33.12 -21.82
CA ILE A 64 42.49 -33.06 -22.95
C ILE A 64 43.03 -32.14 -24.03
N LEU A 65 43.54 -30.95 -23.67
CA LEU A 65 44.14 -30.04 -24.63
C LEU A 65 45.31 -30.69 -25.40
N LEU A 66 46.21 -31.36 -24.68
CA LEU A 66 47.35 -32.04 -25.28
C LEU A 66 46.91 -33.17 -26.22
N ASP A 67 45.86 -33.92 -25.88
CA ASP A 67 45.30 -34.95 -26.76
C ASP A 67 44.69 -34.35 -28.04
N VAL A 68 43.89 -33.28 -27.91
CA VAL A 68 43.27 -32.58 -29.05
C VAL A 68 44.32 -32.07 -30.02
N MET A 69 45.42 -31.49 -29.50
CA MET A 69 46.50 -30.99 -30.34
C MET A 69 47.28 -32.13 -31.03
N GLY A 70 47.35 -33.32 -30.42
CA GLY A 70 48.04 -34.49 -30.95
C GLY A 70 49.56 -34.34 -31.00
N LYS A 71 50.26 -35.46 -31.27
CA LYS A 71 51.75 -35.49 -31.32
C LYS A 71 52.34 -34.69 -32.49
N THR A 72 51.56 -34.47 -33.54
CA THR A 72 52.02 -33.85 -34.81
C THR A 72 52.17 -32.33 -34.72
N THR A 73 51.38 -31.66 -33.88
CA THR A 73 51.54 -30.22 -33.59
C THR A 73 52.73 -29.93 -32.67
N GLN A 74 53.30 -30.95 -32.02
CA GLN A 74 54.40 -30.80 -31.07
C GLN A 74 55.77 -30.59 -31.74
N HIS A 75 55.91 -30.92 -33.03
CA HIS A 75 57.20 -30.90 -33.73
C HIS A 75 57.13 -30.31 -35.16
N ALA A 76 56.29 -29.29 -35.38
CA ALA A 76 56.11 -28.66 -36.70
C ALA A 76 57.43 -28.13 -37.32
N GLY A 77 58.41 -27.73 -36.50
CA GLY A 77 59.65 -27.07 -36.94
C GLY A 77 60.52 -27.90 -37.90
N ASN A 78 60.51 -29.24 -37.81
CA ASN A 78 61.36 -30.10 -38.65
C ASN A 78 60.61 -30.75 -39.81
N TYR A 79 59.28 -30.63 -39.87
CA TYR A 79 58.46 -31.31 -40.87
C TYR A 79 58.78 -30.83 -42.29
N GLU A 80 58.82 -29.51 -42.52
CA GLU A 80 59.06 -28.95 -43.86
C GLU A 80 60.43 -29.33 -44.40
N GLN A 81 61.45 -29.28 -43.53
CA GLN A 81 62.82 -29.66 -43.88
C GLN A 81 62.89 -31.16 -44.21
N THR A 82 62.26 -32.01 -43.39
CA THR A 82 62.21 -33.47 -43.60
C THR A 82 61.44 -33.83 -44.88
N SER A 83 60.33 -33.14 -45.16
CA SER A 83 59.52 -33.35 -46.38
C SER A 83 60.25 -32.90 -47.65
N LYS A 84 60.93 -31.75 -47.63
CA LYS A 84 61.81 -31.30 -48.72
C LYS A 84 62.96 -32.28 -48.94
N ALA A 85 63.60 -32.76 -47.86
CA ALA A 85 64.65 -33.76 -47.93
C ALA A 85 64.15 -35.09 -48.51
N LYS A 86 62.96 -35.58 -48.09
CA LYS A 86 62.32 -36.78 -48.63
C LYS A 86 62.08 -36.63 -50.13
N SER A 87 61.55 -35.49 -50.57
CA SER A 87 61.25 -35.20 -51.98
C SER A 87 62.52 -35.18 -52.85
N LYS A 88 63.59 -34.53 -52.36
CA LYS A 88 64.92 -34.57 -53.02
C LYS A 88 65.47 -35.99 -53.10
N SER A 89 65.35 -36.76 -52.01
CA SER A 89 65.78 -38.16 -51.96
C SER A 89 65.01 -39.03 -52.95
N LYS A 90 63.68 -38.88 -53.00
CA LYS A 90 62.78 -39.55 -53.95
C LYS A 90 63.15 -39.25 -55.39
N ALA A 91 63.37 -37.98 -55.74
CA ALA A 91 63.74 -37.58 -57.09
C ALA A 91 65.06 -38.24 -57.54
N LYS A 92 66.04 -38.34 -56.63
CA LYS A 92 67.32 -38.98 -56.90
C LYS A 92 67.20 -40.51 -57.06
N LEU A 93 66.40 -41.16 -56.22
CA LEU A 93 66.10 -42.59 -56.37
C LEU A 93 65.34 -42.88 -57.67
N ASN A 94 64.33 -42.08 -58.03
CA ASN A 94 63.62 -42.19 -59.30
C ASN A 94 64.59 -42.06 -60.49
N LYS A 95 65.50 -41.07 -60.46
CA LYS A 95 66.52 -40.90 -61.50
C LYS A 95 67.40 -42.14 -61.65
N TRP A 96 67.79 -42.78 -60.55
CA TRP A 96 68.59 -44.01 -60.61
C TRP A 96 67.78 -45.24 -61.00
N ALA A 97 66.51 -45.33 -60.63
CA ALA A 97 65.62 -46.40 -61.06
C ALA A 97 65.39 -46.37 -62.57
N SER A 98 65.40 -45.18 -63.18
CA SER A 98 65.30 -45.00 -64.64
C SER A 98 66.65 -45.04 -65.37
N ASP A 99 67.76 -45.20 -64.66
CA ASP A 99 69.10 -45.29 -65.27
C ASP A 99 69.34 -46.71 -65.80
N VAL A 100 69.67 -46.83 -67.09
CA VAL A 100 69.95 -48.11 -67.77
C VAL A 100 71.08 -48.90 -67.09
N LYS A 101 71.99 -48.21 -66.37
CA LYS A 101 73.09 -48.83 -65.63
C LYS A 101 72.69 -49.39 -64.26
N THR A 102 71.46 -49.16 -63.80
CA THR A 102 70.97 -49.75 -62.55
C THR A 102 70.33 -51.10 -62.83
N PRO A 103 70.75 -52.19 -62.16
CA PRO A 103 70.11 -53.49 -62.32
C PRO A 103 68.61 -53.41 -62.06
N ARG A 104 67.80 -54.10 -62.87
CA ARG A 104 66.33 -54.06 -62.79
C ARG A 104 65.81 -54.36 -61.38
N GLN A 105 66.39 -55.36 -60.71
CA GLN A 105 66.01 -55.73 -59.34
C GLN A 105 66.22 -54.58 -58.33
N VAL A 106 67.27 -53.78 -58.51
CA VAL A 106 67.55 -52.60 -57.67
C VAL A 106 66.57 -51.46 -57.98
N ALA A 107 66.23 -51.26 -59.25
CA ALA A 107 65.22 -50.28 -59.65
C ALA A 107 63.82 -50.64 -59.11
N ASP A 108 63.47 -51.93 -59.11
CA ASP A 108 62.22 -52.45 -58.54
C ASP A 108 62.20 -52.26 -57.02
N LEU A 109 63.32 -52.52 -56.33
CA LEU A 109 63.46 -52.26 -54.89
C LEU A 109 63.24 -50.77 -54.55
N PHE A 110 63.86 -49.85 -55.31
CA PHE A 110 63.64 -48.41 -55.13
C PHE A 110 62.17 -48.05 -55.33
N THR A 111 61.56 -48.55 -56.40
CA THR A 111 60.16 -48.26 -56.73
C THR A 111 59.20 -48.79 -55.66
N ARG A 112 59.44 -49.99 -55.15
CA ARG A 112 58.68 -50.59 -54.03
C ARG A 112 58.78 -49.73 -52.77
N CYS A 113 59.97 -49.27 -52.41
CA CYS A 113 60.15 -48.38 -51.26
C CYS A 113 59.45 -47.02 -51.47
N ILE A 114 59.52 -46.46 -52.68
CA ILE A 114 58.95 -45.13 -53.00
C ILE A 114 57.41 -45.13 -53.03
N THR A 115 56.82 -46.26 -53.41
CA THR A 115 55.37 -46.43 -53.54
C THR A 115 54.71 -46.88 -52.25
N SER A 116 55.48 -47.41 -51.29
CA SER A 116 54.96 -47.81 -49.98
C SER A 116 54.38 -46.62 -49.21
N SER A 117 53.20 -46.82 -48.63
CA SER A 117 52.60 -45.93 -47.63
C SER A 117 52.86 -46.38 -46.19
N ALA A 118 53.40 -47.60 -46.00
CA ALA A 118 53.60 -48.22 -44.70
C ALA A 118 55.04 -48.05 -44.19
N PHE A 119 55.27 -48.43 -42.93
CA PHE A 119 56.60 -48.45 -42.32
C PHE A 119 57.49 -49.43 -43.06
N ILE A 120 58.73 -49.00 -43.34
CA ILE A 120 59.72 -49.81 -44.06
C ILE A 120 60.87 -50.11 -43.11
N ASN A 121 61.17 -51.38 -42.86
CA ASN A 121 62.32 -51.75 -42.04
C ASN A 121 63.62 -51.49 -42.82
N ALA A 122 64.38 -50.47 -42.40
CA ALA A 122 65.63 -50.08 -43.06
C ALA A 122 66.69 -51.20 -43.03
N ASN A 123 66.71 -52.03 -41.99
CA ASN A 123 67.70 -53.10 -41.85
C ASN A 123 67.43 -54.25 -42.82
N GLU A 124 66.16 -54.64 -42.99
CA GLU A 124 65.75 -55.66 -43.96
C GLU A 124 66.05 -55.21 -45.39
N VAL A 125 65.66 -53.98 -45.74
CA VAL A 125 65.94 -53.42 -47.06
C VAL A 125 67.44 -53.26 -47.31
N SER A 126 68.21 -52.92 -46.27
CA SER A 126 69.67 -52.87 -46.34
C SER A 126 70.27 -54.24 -46.65
N ALA A 127 69.80 -55.29 -45.97
CA ALA A 127 70.26 -56.66 -46.19
C ALA A 127 69.94 -57.15 -47.60
N GLU A 128 68.72 -56.89 -48.09
CA GLU A 128 68.31 -57.19 -49.47
C GLU A 128 69.16 -56.43 -50.49
N TYR A 129 69.35 -55.12 -50.30
CA TYR A 129 70.14 -54.28 -51.21
C TYR A 129 71.59 -54.75 -51.34
N ASN A 130 72.19 -55.23 -50.24
CA ASN A 130 73.59 -55.65 -50.23
C ASN A 130 73.89 -56.89 -51.07
N GLN A 131 72.86 -57.65 -51.46
CA GLN A 131 72.98 -58.81 -52.35
C GLN A 131 73.27 -58.43 -53.81
N PHE A 132 73.04 -57.17 -54.20
CA PHE A 132 73.23 -56.72 -55.58
C PHE A 132 74.64 -56.15 -55.80
N GLU A 133 75.22 -56.44 -56.96
CA GLU A 133 76.48 -55.84 -57.42
C GLU A 133 76.20 -54.73 -58.44
N LEU A 134 76.72 -53.53 -58.18
CA LEU A 134 76.48 -52.34 -58.99
C LEU A 134 77.46 -51.19 -58.73
N ASP A 135 77.59 -50.32 -59.74
CA ASP A 135 78.36 -49.08 -59.63
C ASP A 135 77.79 -48.13 -58.58
N ARG A 136 78.70 -47.51 -57.82
CA ARG A 136 78.38 -46.55 -56.75
C ARG A 136 77.43 -47.14 -55.70
N LYS A 137 77.54 -48.45 -55.42
CA LYS A 137 76.73 -49.23 -54.46
C LYS A 137 76.48 -48.47 -53.15
N ASN A 138 77.52 -47.96 -52.52
CA ASN A 138 77.43 -47.23 -51.24
C ASN A 138 76.63 -45.93 -51.35
N GLN A 139 76.82 -45.15 -52.42
CA GLN A 139 76.07 -43.89 -52.59
C GLN A 139 74.57 -44.16 -52.78
N LYS A 140 74.25 -45.20 -53.56
CA LYS A 140 72.88 -45.62 -53.82
C LYS A 140 72.21 -46.21 -52.57
N HIS A 141 72.94 -47.02 -51.79
CA HIS A 141 72.50 -47.55 -50.49
C HIS A 141 72.21 -46.44 -49.48
N THR A 142 73.16 -45.53 -49.26
CA THR A 142 72.99 -44.40 -48.32
C THR A 142 71.77 -43.57 -48.66
N GLN A 143 71.52 -43.33 -49.95
CA GLN A 143 70.34 -42.57 -50.38
C GLN A 143 69.03 -43.33 -50.15
N LEU A 144 69.01 -44.65 -50.37
CA LEU A 144 67.86 -45.51 -50.12
C LEU A 144 67.52 -45.52 -48.62
N ILE A 145 68.51 -45.75 -47.77
CA ILE A 145 68.33 -45.73 -46.31
C ILE A 145 67.91 -44.33 -45.83
N ASN A 146 68.51 -43.28 -46.37
CA ASN A 146 68.09 -41.91 -46.07
C ASN A 146 66.63 -41.65 -46.50
N TYR A 147 66.20 -42.13 -47.68
CA TYR A 147 64.80 -42.05 -48.08
C TYR A 147 63.88 -42.79 -47.11
N ILE A 148 64.23 -44.01 -46.71
CA ILE A 148 63.43 -44.83 -45.78
C ILE A 148 63.31 -44.15 -44.42
N ASN A 149 64.41 -43.64 -43.88
CA ASN A 149 64.40 -42.91 -42.60
C ASN A 149 63.52 -41.66 -42.67
N LEU A 150 63.64 -40.87 -43.75
CA LEU A 150 62.81 -39.69 -43.99
C LEU A 150 61.34 -40.05 -44.24
N HIS A 151 61.08 -41.18 -44.91
CA HIS A 151 59.74 -41.72 -45.13
C HIS A 151 59.10 -42.11 -43.80
N ASN A 152 59.75 -42.97 -43.03
CA ASN A 152 59.29 -43.43 -41.72
C ASN A 152 59.11 -42.28 -40.72
N ALA A 153 60.00 -41.28 -40.73
CA ALA A 153 59.87 -40.08 -39.89
C ALA A 153 58.64 -39.22 -40.24
N LEU A 154 58.03 -39.43 -41.41
CA LEU A 154 56.84 -38.75 -41.89
C LEU A 154 55.61 -39.66 -41.95
N ILE A 155 55.73 -40.95 -41.63
CA ILE A 155 54.59 -41.86 -41.47
C ILE A 155 53.75 -41.37 -40.30
N GLU A 156 52.41 -41.48 -40.43
CA GLU A 156 51.41 -40.96 -39.49
C GLU A 156 51.40 -39.43 -39.29
N LYS A 157 52.33 -38.70 -39.92
CA LYS A 157 52.30 -37.24 -39.95
C LYS A 157 51.44 -36.77 -41.13
N PRO A 158 50.80 -35.59 -41.02
CA PRO A 158 50.01 -35.05 -42.12
C PRO A 158 50.89 -34.88 -43.36
N LYS A 159 50.37 -35.09 -44.59
CA LYS A 159 51.18 -35.07 -45.84
C LYS A 159 51.79 -33.70 -46.16
N THR A 160 51.27 -32.63 -45.57
CA THR A 160 51.79 -31.25 -45.67
C THR A 160 51.51 -30.50 -44.37
N LEU A 161 52.28 -29.44 -44.08
CA LEU A 161 51.96 -28.48 -43.01
C LEU A 161 50.59 -27.79 -43.18
N ASN A 162 50.03 -27.82 -44.41
CA ASN A 162 48.72 -27.26 -44.73
C ASN A 162 47.57 -28.27 -44.54
N SER A 163 47.85 -29.47 -44.03
CA SER A 163 46.81 -30.46 -43.76
C SER A 163 46.04 -30.03 -42.49
N THR A 164 44.72 -30.13 -42.52
CA THR A 164 43.88 -29.88 -41.35
C THR A 164 44.13 -30.97 -40.31
N ASN A 165 44.75 -30.63 -39.17
CA ASN A 165 44.97 -31.59 -38.08
C ASN A 165 43.68 -31.88 -37.30
N PHE A 166 42.94 -30.83 -37.02
CA PHE A 166 41.59 -30.86 -36.47
C PHE A 166 40.82 -29.65 -37.00
N GLN A 167 39.50 -29.73 -36.97
CA GLN A 167 38.63 -28.64 -37.35
C GLN A 167 37.67 -28.32 -36.20
N GLU A 168 37.55 -27.03 -35.89
CA GLU A 168 36.54 -26.53 -34.97
C GLU A 168 35.24 -26.22 -35.72
N LEU A 169 34.13 -26.68 -35.18
CA LEU A 169 32.77 -26.35 -35.60
C LEU A 169 32.04 -25.66 -34.46
N LEU A 170 31.23 -24.65 -34.81
CA LEU A 170 30.45 -23.86 -33.86
C LEU A 170 28.96 -24.00 -34.18
N PHE A 171 28.18 -24.43 -33.19
CA PHE A 171 26.73 -24.39 -33.24
C PHE A 171 26.20 -23.34 -32.23
N LYS A 172 25.62 -22.26 -32.75
CA LYS A 172 25.12 -21.13 -31.96
C LYS A 172 23.75 -20.68 -32.46
N ILE A 173 22.84 -20.46 -31.51
CA ILE A 173 21.58 -19.74 -31.76
C ILE A 173 21.80 -18.28 -31.35
N PRO A 174 21.64 -17.30 -32.27
CA PRO A 174 21.80 -15.89 -31.92
C PRO A 174 20.79 -15.41 -30.88
N VAL A 175 21.26 -14.68 -29.87
CA VAL A 175 20.46 -14.09 -28.77
C VAL A 175 19.20 -13.36 -29.27
N LYS A 176 19.28 -12.66 -30.41
CA LYS A 176 18.16 -11.93 -31.02
C LYS A 176 16.92 -12.77 -31.34
N HIS A 177 17.05 -14.10 -31.39
CA HIS A 177 15.93 -15.00 -31.68
C HIS A 177 15.21 -15.49 -30.41
N GLY A 178 15.66 -15.12 -29.21
CA GLY A 178 14.95 -15.37 -27.96
C GLY A 178 14.92 -16.82 -27.48
N VAL A 179 15.48 -17.77 -28.23
CA VAL A 179 15.50 -19.19 -27.84
C VAL A 179 16.32 -19.37 -26.57
N ASN A 180 15.65 -19.72 -25.47
CA ASN A 180 16.26 -19.87 -24.16
C ASN A 180 16.57 -21.33 -23.81
N SER A 181 17.29 -21.54 -22.70
CA SER A 181 17.68 -22.89 -22.28
C SER A 181 16.53 -23.75 -21.74
N ASP A 182 15.37 -23.14 -21.47
CA ASP A 182 14.15 -23.84 -21.04
C ASP A 182 13.41 -24.45 -22.26
N GLU A 183 13.43 -23.77 -23.40
CA GLU A 183 12.89 -24.28 -24.67
C GLU A 183 13.83 -25.33 -25.30
N MET A 184 15.13 -25.09 -25.22
CA MET A 184 16.17 -25.93 -25.78
C MET A 184 17.35 -26.06 -24.84
N SER A 185 17.45 -27.22 -24.19
CA SER A 185 18.55 -27.47 -23.27
C SER A 185 19.88 -27.57 -24.00
N HIS A 186 20.95 -27.17 -23.32
CA HIS A 186 22.32 -27.27 -23.80
C HIS A 186 22.76 -28.71 -24.10
N VAL A 187 22.27 -29.67 -23.30
CA VAL A 187 22.53 -31.09 -23.51
C VAL A 187 21.89 -31.58 -24.82
N GLU A 188 20.66 -31.16 -25.12
CA GLU A 188 20.02 -31.46 -26.42
C GLU A 188 20.82 -30.88 -27.59
N MET A 189 21.31 -29.64 -27.48
CA MET A 189 22.15 -29.02 -28.51
C MET A 189 23.44 -29.82 -28.75
N MET A 190 24.14 -30.21 -27.68
CA MET A 190 25.36 -31.02 -27.77
C MET A 190 25.10 -32.40 -28.37
N ASN A 191 24.02 -33.07 -27.95
CA ASN A 191 23.64 -34.38 -28.49
C ASN A 191 23.26 -34.30 -29.97
N ALA A 192 22.53 -33.27 -30.39
CA ALA A 192 22.18 -33.09 -31.79
C ALA A 192 23.43 -32.83 -32.67
N MET A 193 24.39 -32.05 -32.17
CA MET A 193 25.68 -31.85 -32.84
C MET A 193 26.49 -33.15 -32.93
N LYS A 194 26.54 -33.94 -31.85
CA LYS A 194 27.17 -35.27 -31.82
C LYS A 194 26.52 -36.23 -32.81
N LEU A 195 25.19 -36.23 -32.89
CA LEU A 195 24.43 -37.06 -33.82
C LEU A 195 24.70 -36.64 -35.29
N TYR A 196 24.71 -35.33 -35.58
CA TYR A 196 25.06 -34.81 -36.90
C TYR A 196 26.44 -35.30 -37.35
N LEU A 197 27.46 -35.16 -36.49
CA LEU A 197 28.82 -35.58 -36.81
C LEU A 197 28.95 -37.09 -36.96
N LYS A 198 28.30 -37.89 -36.11
CA LYS A 198 28.25 -39.35 -36.27
C LYS A 198 27.53 -39.79 -37.54
N THR A 199 26.55 -39.02 -38.01
CA THR A 199 25.79 -39.33 -39.22
C THR A 199 26.60 -39.06 -40.48
N PHE A 200 27.24 -37.89 -40.57
CA PHE A 200 27.88 -37.43 -41.80
C PHE A 200 29.41 -37.61 -41.84
N TYR A 201 30.04 -37.78 -40.67
CA TYR A 201 31.49 -37.89 -40.50
C TYR A 201 31.91 -38.97 -39.48
N PRO A 202 31.34 -40.20 -39.52
CA PRO A 202 31.61 -41.22 -38.50
C PRO A 202 33.07 -41.64 -38.39
N GLN A 203 33.85 -41.52 -39.48
CA GLN A 203 35.28 -41.86 -39.51
C GLN A 203 36.18 -40.78 -38.93
N TYR A 204 35.64 -39.64 -38.48
CA TYR A 204 36.42 -38.52 -37.96
C TYR A 204 36.12 -38.32 -36.47
N PRO A 205 36.95 -38.86 -35.56
CA PRO A 205 36.70 -38.81 -34.14
C PRO A 205 36.48 -37.38 -33.61
N ILE A 206 35.47 -37.22 -32.76
CA ILE A 206 35.30 -36.01 -31.95
C ILE A 206 36.41 -36.02 -30.89
N LYS A 207 37.28 -35.01 -30.94
CA LYS A 207 38.40 -34.82 -30.01
C LYS A 207 38.01 -34.05 -28.76
N LEU A 208 37.08 -33.11 -28.90
CA LEU A 208 36.56 -32.30 -27.79
C LEU A 208 35.21 -31.73 -28.17
N MET A 209 34.26 -31.74 -27.26
CA MET A 209 33.01 -30.99 -27.38
C MET A 209 32.71 -30.27 -26.06
N VAL A 210 32.53 -28.95 -26.15
CA VAL A 210 32.28 -28.08 -25.00
C VAL A 210 31.14 -27.14 -25.35
N LEU A 211 30.27 -26.87 -24.38
CA LEU A 211 29.29 -25.79 -24.48
C LEU A 211 29.67 -24.62 -23.58
N HIS A 212 29.59 -23.41 -24.12
CA HIS A 212 29.74 -22.17 -23.37
C HIS A 212 28.37 -21.53 -23.14
N HIS A 213 28.06 -21.18 -21.89
CA HIS A 213 26.89 -20.38 -21.50
C HIS A 213 27.26 -19.22 -20.56
N ASP A 214 28.53 -18.82 -20.61
CA ASP A 214 29.13 -17.72 -19.85
C ASP A 214 29.44 -16.47 -20.72
N GLU A 215 29.14 -16.51 -22.02
CA GLU A 215 29.28 -15.38 -22.95
C GLU A 215 27.95 -14.59 -23.10
N ARG A 216 27.20 -14.45 -22.01
CA ARG A 216 25.87 -13.80 -21.94
C ARG A 216 25.81 -12.81 -20.78
N LEU A 217 24.86 -11.87 -20.80
CA LEU A 217 24.60 -11.03 -19.64
C LEU A 217 23.94 -11.86 -18.51
N PRO A 218 24.11 -11.49 -17.23
CA PRO A 218 23.61 -12.27 -16.09
C PRO A 218 22.11 -12.62 -16.16
N GLU A 219 21.29 -11.68 -16.64
CA GLU A 219 19.84 -11.81 -16.76
C GLU A 219 19.36 -12.58 -18.00
N GLU A 220 20.26 -12.89 -18.94
CA GLU A 220 19.88 -13.56 -20.18
C GLU A 220 19.94 -15.07 -20.04
N ASN A 221 18.89 -15.81 -20.37
CA ASN A 221 18.96 -17.28 -20.46
C ASN A 221 19.15 -17.78 -21.91
N THR A 222 19.79 -16.97 -22.76
CA THR A 222 20.01 -17.25 -24.19
C THR A 222 21.50 -17.16 -24.54
N GLY A 223 21.88 -17.56 -25.75
CA GLY A 223 23.25 -17.35 -26.27
C GLY A 223 24.25 -18.46 -26.00
N GLY A 224 23.81 -19.56 -25.38
CA GLY A 224 24.58 -20.80 -25.25
C GLY A 224 25.01 -21.34 -26.62
N HIS A 225 26.22 -21.90 -26.69
CA HIS A 225 26.77 -22.40 -27.95
C HIS A 225 27.76 -23.55 -27.77
N VAL A 226 27.75 -24.48 -28.73
CA VAL A 226 28.58 -25.69 -28.72
C VAL A 226 29.79 -25.49 -29.63
N HIS A 227 30.97 -25.75 -29.09
CA HIS A 227 32.22 -25.92 -29.82
C HIS A 227 32.53 -27.41 -29.94
N VAL A 228 32.79 -27.89 -31.17
CA VAL A 228 33.25 -29.27 -31.40
C VAL A 228 34.52 -29.28 -32.22
N PHE A 229 35.51 -30.02 -31.76
CA PHE A 229 36.76 -30.27 -32.44
C PHE A 229 36.73 -31.69 -32.98
N ILE A 230 36.74 -31.85 -34.30
CA ILE A 230 36.86 -33.16 -34.96
C ILE A 230 38.26 -33.37 -35.50
N SER A 231 38.74 -34.61 -35.49
CA SER A 231 40.02 -34.95 -36.11
C SER A 231 39.96 -34.70 -37.62
N GLY A 232 41.05 -34.18 -38.18
CA GLY A 232 41.24 -34.16 -39.62
C GLY A 232 41.71 -35.51 -40.18
N GLN A 233 42.11 -36.43 -39.29
CA GLN A 233 42.55 -37.78 -39.61
C GLN A 233 41.36 -38.74 -39.58
N ASN A 234 41.21 -39.50 -40.65
CA ASN A 234 40.26 -40.59 -40.74
C ASN A 234 40.75 -41.76 -39.87
N SER A 235 39.90 -42.28 -38.97
CA SER A 235 40.24 -43.35 -38.04
C SER A 235 40.39 -44.72 -38.70
N GLU A 236 39.80 -44.94 -39.87
CA GLU A 236 39.86 -46.20 -40.61
C GLU A 236 41.09 -46.24 -41.53
N THR A 237 41.40 -45.13 -42.21
CA THR A 237 42.48 -45.07 -43.21
C THR A 237 43.79 -44.48 -42.67
N GLY A 238 43.73 -43.75 -41.54
CA GLY A 238 44.85 -42.98 -41.01
C GLY A 238 45.21 -41.74 -41.84
N GLU A 239 44.48 -41.43 -42.93
CA GLU A 239 44.76 -40.29 -43.79
C GLU A 239 44.17 -38.98 -43.25
N TYR A 240 44.90 -37.86 -43.43
CA TYR A 240 44.40 -36.51 -43.14
C TYR A 240 43.60 -35.96 -44.34
N ASP A 241 42.37 -36.43 -44.50
CA ASP A 241 41.56 -36.21 -45.70
C ASP A 241 40.16 -35.62 -45.46
N LEU A 242 39.89 -35.10 -44.25
CA LEU A 242 38.59 -34.52 -43.84
C LEU A 242 37.96 -33.61 -44.90
N ARG A 243 38.73 -32.70 -45.51
CA ARG A 243 38.22 -31.80 -46.55
C ARG A 243 37.67 -32.55 -47.77
N ARG A 244 38.32 -33.64 -48.20
CA ARG A 244 37.83 -34.45 -49.32
C ARG A 244 36.55 -35.16 -48.95
N SER A 245 36.44 -35.66 -47.72
CA SER A 245 35.22 -36.29 -47.22
C SER A 245 34.05 -35.31 -47.07
N GLN A 246 34.30 -34.07 -46.66
CA GLN A 246 33.28 -33.00 -46.68
C GLN A 246 32.72 -32.77 -48.08
N ILE A 247 33.58 -32.69 -49.09
CA ILE A 247 33.14 -32.52 -50.50
C ILE A 247 32.33 -33.74 -50.95
N LYS A 248 32.77 -34.96 -50.63
CA LYS A 248 32.01 -36.18 -50.94
C LYS A 248 30.63 -36.17 -50.28
N CYS A 249 30.57 -35.77 -49.02
CA CYS A 249 29.33 -35.72 -48.24
C CYS A 249 28.36 -34.67 -48.83
N VAL A 250 28.85 -33.49 -49.20
CA VAL A 250 28.08 -32.47 -49.92
C VAL A 250 27.58 -32.99 -51.27
N ASN A 251 28.42 -33.62 -52.08
CA ASN A 251 28.01 -34.15 -53.37
C ASN A 251 26.95 -35.26 -53.21
N ALA A 252 27.07 -36.12 -52.20
CA ALA A 252 26.06 -37.13 -51.90
C ALA A 252 24.73 -36.50 -51.50
N PHE A 253 24.76 -35.43 -50.72
CA PHE A 253 23.57 -34.65 -50.36
C PHE A 253 22.91 -34.00 -51.59
N LEU A 254 23.69 -33.37 -52.47
CA LEU A 254 23.18 -32.76 -53.70
C LEU A 254 22.58 -33.79 -54.66
N ALA A 255 23.28 -34.91 -54.86
CA ALA A 255 22.79 -36.00 -55.69
C ALA A 255 21.45 -36.56 -55.18
N LYS A 256 21.29 -36.71 -53.85
CA LYS A 256 20.03 -37.16 -53.24
C LYS A 256 18.85 -36.19 -53.49
N ARG A 257 19.14 -34.91 -53.70
CA ARG A 257 18.14 -33.87 -53.99
C ARG A 257 17.83 -33.71 -55.49
N GLY A 258 18.62 -34.35 -56.36
CA GLY A 258 18.56 -34.13 -57.80
C GLY A 258 19.39 -32.95 -58.30
N ASP A 259 20.17 -32.30 -57.43
CA ASP A 259 21.00 -31.12 -57.74
C ASP A 259 22.38 -31.54 -58.30
N VAL A 260 22.41 -32.47 -59.26
CA VAL A 260 23.66 -33.11 -59.73
C VAL A 260 24.59 -32.11 -60.42
N ASP A 261 24.03 -31.11 -61.10
CA ASP A 261 24.80 -30.07 -61.80
C ASP A 261 25.61 -29.18 -60.84
N ASP A 262 25.21 -29.12 -59.56
CA ASP A 262 25.90 -28.36 -58.51
C ASP A 262 27.03 -29.16 -57.82
N CYS A 263 27.24 -30.41 -58.21
CA CYS A 263 28.28 -31.27 -57.62
C CYS A 263 29.69 -30.71 -57.85
N LEU A 264 30.52 -30.80 -56.80
CA LEU A 264 31.85 -30.21 -56.75
C LEU A 264 32.94 -31.23 -57.12
N PRO A 265 34.13 -30.78 -57.60
CA PRO A 265 35.23 -31.69 -57.92
C PRO A 265 35.72 -32.53 -56.72
N VAL A 266 35.61 -33.86 -56.84
CA VAL A 266 36.00 -34.85 -55.81
C VAL A 266 37.51 -34.87 -55.54
N SER A 267 38.31 -34.30 -56.46
CA SER A 267 39.77 -34.16 -56.31
C SER A 267 40.17 -33.35 -55.08
N GLY A 268 39.28 -32.51 -54.56
CA GLY A 268 39.55 -31.59 -53.45
C GLY A 268 40.24 -30.29 -53.89
N GLN A 269 40.58 -30.15 -55.17
CA GLN A 269 41.11 -28.92 -55.75
C GLN A 269 39.96 -28.05 -56.24
N LEU A 270 39.55 -27.11 -55.39
CA LEU A 270 38.42 -26.23 -55.65
C LEU A 270 38.87 -24.83 -56.05
N LYS A 271 38.17 -24.22 -57.01
CA LYS A 271 38.25 -22.77 -57.27
C LYS A 271 37.72 -21.99 -56.06
N TYR A 272 38.03 -20.70 -55.98
CA TYR A 272 37.58 -19.83 -54.88
C TYR A 272 36.06 -19.88 -54.69
N ILE A 273 35.28 -19.72 -55.77
CA ILE A 273 33.81 -19.76 -55.74
C ILE A 273 33.31 -21.12 -55.22
N GLN A 274 33.86 -22.22 -55.75
CA GLN A 274 33.51 -23.57 -55.34
C GLN A 274 33.79 -23.84 -53.86
N THR A 275 34.84 -23.23 -53.31
CA THR A 275 35.13 -23.33 -51.87
C THR A 275 34.04 -22.68 -51.02
N SER A 276 33.49 -21.54 -51.46
CA SER A 276 32.34 -20.90 -50.79
C SER A 276 31.09 -21.77 -50.84
N GLU A 277 30.85 -22.43 -51.98
CA GLU A 277 29.68 -23.31 -52.16
C GLU A 277 29.71 -24.54 -51.25
N VAL A 278 30.89 -25.16 -51.02
CA VAL A 278 31.02 -26.26 -50.04
C VAL A 278 30.43 -25.84 -48.69
N TYR A 279 30.85 -24.69 -48.17
CA TYR A 279 30.42 -24.25 -46.84
C TYR A 279 28.93 -23.87 -46.82
N ARG A 280 28.40 -23.31 -47.91
CA ARG A 280 26.96 -23.03 -48.02
C ARG A 280 26.16 -24.33 -47.97
N TYR A 281 26.54 -25.34 -48.73
CA TYR A 281 25.86 -26.63 -48.72
C TYR A 281 26.02 -27.38 -47.40
N MET A 282 27.19 -27.31 -46.75
CA MET A 282 27.36 -27.86 -45.41
C MET A 282 26.43 -27.19 -44.38
N GLN A 283 26.25 -25.86 -44.45
CA GLN A 283 25.28 -25.16 -43.59
C GLN A 283 23.84 -25.60 -43.89
N GLN A 284 23.50 -25.79 -45.17
CA GLN A 284 22.19 -26.28 -45.57
C GLN A 284 21.92 -27.70 -45.05
N MET A 285 22.88 -28.61 -45.22
CA MET A 285 22.84 -29.96 -44.66
C MET A 285 22.61 -29.93 -43.14
N PHE A 286 23.33 -29.06 -42.44
CA PHE A 286 23.18 -28.89 -41.00
C PHE A 286 21.79 -28.35 -40.62
N TYR A 287 21.26 -27.35 -41.34
CA TYR A 287 19.91 -26.82 -41.08
C TYR A 287 18.82 -27.86 -41.32
N GLU A 288 18.87 -28.59 -42.43
CA GLU A 288 17.90 -29.65 -42.71
C GLU A 288 17.97 -30.76 -41.66
N PHE A 289 19.18 -31.13 -41.24
CA PHE A 289 19.37 -32.13 -40.19
C PHE A 289 18.87 -31.64 -38.83
N ILE A 290 19.24 -30.44 -38.39
CA ILE A 290 18.86 -29.92 -37.07
C ILE A 290 17.35 -29.64 -36.99
N ASN A 291 16.73 -29.24 -38.10
CA ASN A 291 15.28 -29.09 -38.20
C ASN A 291 14.57 -30.41 -37.98
N ALA A 292 14.99 -31.46 -38.68
CA ALA A 292 14.39 -32.78 -38.56
C ALA A 292 14.60 -33.43 -37.18
N ASN A 293 15.76 -33.20 -36.55
CA ASN A 293 16.17 -33.94 -35.35
C ASN A 293 16.11 -33.15 -34.03
N LEU A 294 15.86 -31.84 -34.06
CA LEU A 294 15.83 -31.01 -32.84
C LEU A 294 14.83 -29.85 -32.91
N PHE A 295 14.82 -29.06 -33.99
CA PHE A 295 14.10 -27.77 -33.97
C PHE A 295 12.60 -27.93 -34.24
N ASN A 296 12.18 -28.74 -35.22
CA ASN A 296 10.76 -28.81 -35.61
C ASN A 296 9.87 -29.36 -34.48
N SER A 297 10.37 -30.33 -33.70
CA SER A 297 9.66 -30.86 -32.53
C SER A 297 9.43 -29.83 -31.43
N LYS A 298 10.13 -28.69 -31.48
CA LYS A 298 10.04 -27.57 -30.55
C LYS A 298 9.38 -26.33 -31.18
N GLY A 299 8.79 -26.46 -32.37
CA GLY A 299 8.20 -25.32 -33.09
C GLY A 299 9.22 -24.32 -33.65
N LEU A 300 10.50 -24.73 -33.75
CA LEU A 300 11.59 -23.91 -34.26
C LEU A 300 11.97 -24.35 -35.68
N ASN A 301 12.57 -23.45 -36.46
CA ASN A 301 13.05 -23.74 -37.81
C ASN A 301 14.29 -22.90 -38.15
N ALA A 302 15.39 -23.57 -38.48
CA ALA A 302 16.60 -22.96 -39.01
C ALA A 302 16.47 -22.75 -40.52
N ALA A 303 16.65 -21.52 -40.97
CA ALA A 303 16.68 -21.18 -42.38
C ALA A 303 17.73 -20.09 -42.66
N PHE A 304 18.19 -20.03 -43.91
CA PHE A 304 19.02 -18.90 -44.33
C PHE A 304 18.22 -17.60 -44.28
N SER A 305 18.79 -16.56 -43.69
CA SER A 305 18.26 -15.19 -43.78
C SER A 305 17.95 -14.81 -45.23
N PRO A 306 16.91 -14.01 -45.50
CA PRO A 306 16.57 -13.56 -46.84
C PRO A 306 17.71 -12.76 -47.49
N ALA A 307 17.73 -12.71 -48.83
CA ALA A 307 18.79 -12.05 -49.58
C ALA A 307 18.97 -10.57 -49.20
N SER A 308 17.87 -9.88 -48.89
CA SER A 308 17.88 -8.49 -48.40
C SER A 308 18.71 -8.32 -47.12
N GLU A 309 18.54 -9.19 -46.12
CA GLU A 309 19.34 -9.18 -44.89
C GLU A 309 20.81 -9.58 -45.18
N ARG A 310 21.02 -10.61 -46.02
CA ARG A 310 22.37 -11.11 -46.36
C ARG A 310 23.23 -10.06 -47.09
N HIS A 311 22.60 -9.17 -47.86
CA HIS A 311 23.28 -8.11 -48.63
C HIS A 311 23.20 -6.73 -47.96
N SER A 312 22.58 -6.62 -46.79
CA SER A 312 22.43 -5.37 -46.04
C SER A 312 23.78 -4.72 -45.68
N ALA A 313 23.78 -3.39 -45.54
CA ALA A 313 24.93 -2.62 -45.06
C ALA A 313 25.39 -3.11 -43.67
N LEU A 314 24.44 -3.46 -42.79
CA LEU A 314 24.73 -4.05 -41.49
C LEU A 314 25.51 -5.36 -41.62
N ARG A 315 25.08 -6.29 -42.49
CA ARG A 315 25.81 -7.55 -42.68
C ARG A 315 27.21 -7.34 -43.26
N LYS A 316 27.38 -6.36 -44.16
CA LYS A 316 28.71 -5.97 -44.67
C LYS A 316 29.61 -5.47 -43.54
N LYS A 317 29.09 -4.62 -42.65
CA LYS A 317 29.80 -4.13 -41.46
C LYS A 317 30.18 -5.27 -40.52
N MET A 318 29.24 -6.15 -40.17
CA MET A 318 29.50 -7.33 -39.33
C MET A 318 30.59 -8.24 -39.93
N LYS A 319 30.60 -8.45 -41.26
CA LYS A 319 31.65 -9.23 -41.95
C LYS A 319 33.03 -8.58 -41.88
N ALA A 320 33.09 -7.25 -41.96
CA ALA A 320 34.33 -6.51 -41.79
C ALA A 320 34.84 -6.62 -40.34
N GLU A 321 33.97 -6.42 -39.36
CA GLU A 321 34.29 -6.53 -37.93
C GLU A 321 34.71 -7.95 -37.51
N ALA A 322 34.12 -9.00 -38.11
CA ALA A 322 34.48 -10.38 -37.82
C ALA A 322 35.94 -10.72 -38.16
N ARG A 323 36.61 -9.91 -39.01
CA ARG A 323 38.04 -10.06 -39.33
C ARG A 323 38.97 -9.43 -38.29
N LEU A 324 38.44 -8.59 -37.40
CA LEU A 324 39.20 -7.95 -36.32
C LEU A 324 39.30 -8.88 -35.10
N PRO A 325 40.37 -8.77 -34.29
CA PRO A 325 40.44 -9.38 -32.95
C PRO A 325 39.22 -9.00 -32.10
N LYS A 326 38.73 -9.92 -31.25
CA LYS A 326 37.45 -9.76 -30.51
C LYS A 326 37.45 -8.49 -29.63
N HIS A 327 38.60 -8.14 -29.01
CA HIS A 327 38.79 -6.93 -28.21
C HIS A 327 38.76 -5.62 -29.02
N GLN A 328 39.03 -5.67 -30.34
CA GLN A 328 38.99 -4.49 -31.23
C GLN A 328 37.63 -4.31 -31.91
N ARG A 329 36.72 -5.27 -31.75
CA ARG A 329 35.38 -5.17 -32.33
C ARG A 329 34.57 -4.18 -31.50
N PRO A 330 33.86 -3.21 -32.13
CA PRO A 330 33.03 -2.26 -31.41
C PRO A 330 31.87 -2.97 -30.67
N PHE A 331 31.35 -4.05 -31.26
CA PHE A 331 30.34 -4.89 -30.64
C PHE A 331 30.99 -6.19 -30.13
N ASN A 332 31.27 -6.24 -28.83
CA ASN A 332 31.79 -7.41 -28.12
C ASN A 332 31.10 -7.57 -26.76
N PHE A 333 31.40 -8.65 -26.04
CA PHE A 333 30.75 -8.94 -24.75
C PHE A 333 31.03 -7.84 -23.71
N HIS A 334 32.26 -7.33 -23.66
CA HIS A 334 32.62 -6.26 -22.73
C HIS A 334 31.91 -4.94 -23.04
N THR A 335 31.87 -4.48 -24.29
CA THR A 335 31.13 -3.26 -24.64
C THR A 335 29.64 -3.41 -24.33
N ARG A 336 29.08 -4.59 -24.61
CA ARG A 336 27.70 -4.93 -24.23
C ARG A 336 27.47 -4.91 -22.71
N LYS A 337 28.42 -5.42 -21.92
CA LYS A 337 28.36 -5.39 -20.45
C LYS A 337 28.45 -3.96 -19.92
N VAL A 338 29.29 -3.12 -20.53
CA VAL A 338 29.37 -1.69 -20.21
C VAL A 338 28.05 -0.98 -20.51
N GLU A 339 27.46 -1.21 -21.69
CA GLU A 339 26.14 -0.65 -22.05
C GLU A 339 25.05 -1.08 -21.07
N TYR A 340 25.01 -2.36 -20.70
CA TYR A 340 24.08 -2.90 -19.71
C TYR A 340 24.25 -2.25 -18.32
N LEU A 341 25.49 -2.11 -17.84
CA LEU A 341 25.77 -1.45 -16.55
C LEU A 341 25.41 0.04 -16.58
N GLN A 342 25.66 0.72 -17.70
CA GLN A 342 25.27 2.12 -17.88
C GLN A 342 23.74 2.28 -17.82
N GLN A 343 23.00 1.36 -18.45
CA GLN A 343 21.54 1.36 -18.40
C GLN A 343 21.03 1.15 -16.96
N GLN A 344 21.58 0.19 -16.21
CA GLN A 344 21.24 0.01 -14.79
C GLN A 344 21.51 1.26 -13.95
N VAL A 345 22.64 1.95 -14.18
CA VAL A 345 22.94 3.21 -13.48
C VAL A 345 21.93 4.30 -13.81
N ILE A 346 21.48 4.39 -15.07
CA ILE A 346 20.44 5.36 -15.48
C ILE A 346 19.13 5.05 -14.76
N ASP A 347 18.73 3.79 -14.70
CA ASP A 347 17.46 3.38 -14.09
C ASP A 347 17.48 3.55 -12.57
N LEU A 348 18.58 3.18 -11.90
CA LEU A 348 18.80 3.45 -10.47
C LEU A 348 18.79 4.94 -10.16
N LYS A 349 19.32 5.79 -11.03
CA LYS A 349 19.26 7.26 -10.86
C LYS A 349 17.82 7.78 -10.92
N LYS A 350 17.00 7.26 -11.84
CA LYS A 350 15.57 7.63 -11.93
C LYS A 350 14.81 7.19 -10.67
N GLU A 351 15.05 5.96 -10.21
CA GLU A 351 14.45 5.45 -8.98
C GLU A 351 14.85 6.29 -7.77
N HIS A 352 16.15 6.59 -7.63
CA HIS A 352 16.65 7.47 -6.58
C HIS A 352 16.00 8.86 -6.61
N GLN A 353 15.81 9.46 -7.79
CA GLN A 353 15.12 10.74 -7.95
C GLN A 353 13.65 10.66 -7.49
N SER A 354 12.95 9.57 -7.85
CA SER A 354 11.57 9.33 -7.43
C SER A 354 11.46 9.18 -5.90
N ILE A 355 12.38 8.41 -5.29
CA ILE A 355 12.45 8.24 -3.83
C ILE A 355 12.73 9.59 -3.16
N THR A 356 13.68 10.37 -3.69
CA THR A 356 14.03 11.69 -3.14
C THR A 356 12.83 12.65 -3.18
N HIS A 357 12.07 12.66 -4.27
CA HIS A 357 10.86 13.48 -4.38
C HIS A 357 9.80 13.06 -3.34
N THR A 358 9.55 11.75 -3.23
CA THR A 358 8.60 11.18 -2.26
C THR A 358 9.00 11.51 -0.82
N LEU A 359 10.30 11.45 -0.51
CA LEU A 359 10.84 11.82 0.80
C LEU A 359 10.57 13.30 1.11
N SER A 360 10.83 14.19 0.14
CA SER A 360 10.59 15.63 0.30
C SER A 360 9.11 15.94 0.54
N ASP A 361 8.19 15.31 -0.20
CA ASP A 361 6.74 15.47 0.00
C ASP A 361 6.30 14.95 1.37
N SER A 362 6.88 13.83 1.81
CA SER A 362 6.65 13.26 3.13
C SER A 362 7.13 14.18 4.26
N GLU A 363 8.30 14.81 4.09
CA GLU A 363 8.84 15.80 5.03
C GLU A 363 7.95 17.04 5.12
N GLN A 364 7.44 17.54 3.99
CA GLN A 364 6.49 18.67 3.98
C GLN A 364 5.18 18.29 4.68
N THR A 365 4.67 17.09 4.44
CA THR A 365 3.46 16.58 5.09
C THR A 365 3.67 16.46 6.60
N LEU A 366 4.81 15.93 7.04
CA LEU A 366 5.18 15.83 8.45
C LEU A 366 5.26 17.23 9.11
N ALA A 367 5.82 18.21 8.40
CA ALA A 367 5.89 19.59 8.89
C ALA A 367 4.48 20.20 9.07
N ARG A 368 3.57 19.98 8.12
CA ARG A 368 2.16 20.42 8.22
C ARG A 368 1.45 19.76 9.42
N LEU A 369 1.58 18.45 9.56
CA LEU A 369 0.99 17.71 10.68
C LEU A 369 1.54 18.18 12.04
N LYS A 370 2.84 18.52 12.13
CA LYS A 370 3.41 19.11 13.35
C LYS A 370 2.77 20.46 13.70
N ILE A 371 2.50 21.31 12.72
CA ILE A 371 1.85 22.60 12.94
C ILE A 371 0.39 22.39 13.41
N GLU A 372 -0.33 21.50 12.75
CA GLU A 372 -1.72 21.18 13.10
C GLU A 372 -1.83 20.59 14.50
N ASN A 373 -0.93 19.67 14.85
CA ASN A 373 -0.89 19.06 16.18
C ASN A 373 -0.59 20.10 17.28
N ARG A 374 0.29 21.09 17.01
CA ARG A 374 0.48 22.24 17.94
C ARG A 374 -0.79 23.07 18.11
N LYS A 375 -1.57 23.27 17.04
CA LYS A 375 -2.84 24.01 17.10
C LYS A 375 -3.89 23.27 17.93
N ILE A 376 -4.04 21.96 17.71
CA ILE A 376 -4.92 21.09 18.50
C ILE A 376 -4.49 21.09 19.96
N HIS A 377 -3.19 21.00 20.24
CA HIS A 377 -2.68 21.04 21.60
C HIS A 377 -3.03 22.35 22.31
N LYS A 378 -2.87 23.50 21.63
CA LYS A 378 -3.28 24.80 22.17
C LYS A 378 -4.78 24.86 22.43
N GLN A 379 -5.61 24.40 21.49
CA GLN A 379 -7.06 24.34 21.68
C GLN A 379 -7.44 23.47 22.88
N ASN A 380 -6.78 22.33 23.08
CA ASN A 380 -7.02 21.47 24.24
C ASN A 380 -6.69 22.19 25.56
N ILE A 381 -5.61 22.98 25.61
CA ILE A 381 -5.29 23.81 26.78
C ILE A 381 -6.39 24.85 27.03
N ASP A 382 -6.85 25.56 25.99
CA ASP A 382 -7.92 26.55 26.11
C ASP A 382 -9.23 25.90 26.61
N TRP A 383 -9.58 24.71 26.08
CA TRP A 383 -10.74 23.94 26.54
C TRP A 383 -10.62 23.50 28.00
N GLN A 384 -9.44 23.08 28.44
CA GLN A 384 -9.19 22.74 29.85
C GLN A 384 -9.38 23.95 30.76
N GLN A 385 -8.92 25.13 30.36
CA GLN A 385 -9.16 26.37 31.11
C GLN A 385 -10.65 26.70 31.18
N LYS A 386 -11.37 26.62 30.05
CA LYS A 386 -12.82 26.85 29.98
C LYS A 386 -13.59 25.91 30.91
N ILE A 387 -13.21 24.62 30.95
CA ILE A 387 -13.81 23.63 31.85
C ILE A 387 -13.56 24.02 33.31
N ALA A 388 -12.35 24.46 33.67
CA ALA A 388 -12.04 24.89 35.03
C ALA A 388 -12.85 26.14 35.45
N GLU A 389 -13.02 27.12 34.56
CA GLU A 389 -13.88 28.29 34.78
C GLU A 389 -15.33 27.88 35.03
N LEU A 390 -15.89 27.04 34.15
CA LEU A 390 -17.26 26.54 34.29
C LEU A 390 -17.45 25.72 35.57
N GLN A 391 -16.46 24.95 35.99
CA GLN A 391 -16.51 24.23 37.27
C GLN A 391 -16.54 25.19 38.47
N SER A 392 -15.76 26.27 38.41
CA SER A 392 -15.78 27.31 39.45
C SER A 392 -17.14 28.01 39.50
N GLU A 393 -17.68 28.39 38.34
CA GLU A 393 -18.99 29.02 38.23
C GLU A 393 -20.10 28.08 38.73
N TYR A 394 -20.09 26.81 38.33
CA TYR A 394 -21.01 25.79 38.81
C TYR A 394 -20.95 25.66 40.35
N LYS A 395 -19.76 25.70 40.94
CA LYS A 395 -19.60 25.67 42.40
C LYS A 395 -20.23 26.90 43.06
N GLN A 396 -20.08 28.10 42.48
CA GLN A 396 -20.74 29.31 42.98
C GLN A 396 -22.26 29.23 42.87
N LEU A 397 -22.78 28.76 41.71
CA LEU A 397 -24.21 28.56 41.54
C LEU A 397 -24.76 27.54 42.54
N ARG A 398 -24.02 26.47 42.82
CA ARG A 398 -24.43 25.48 43.82
C ARG A 398 -24.55 26.10 45.22
N VAL A 399 -23.60 26.94 45.62
CA VAL A 399 -23.69 27.69 46.90
C VAL A 399 -24.91 28.61 46.91
N LYS A 400 -25.16 29.36 45.82
CA LYS A 400 -26.36 30.20 45.70
C LYS A 400 -27.65 29.39 45.77
N HIS A 401 -27.70 28.25 45.10
CA HIS A 401 -28.83 27.33 45.13
C HIS A 401 -29.09 26.83 46.56
N ASP A 402 -28.05 26.41 47.28
CA ASP A 402 -28.18 25.96 48.66
C ASP A 402 -28.64 27.09 49.60
N ASN A 403 -28.17 28.33 49.38
CA ASN A 403 -28.67 29.50 50.11
C ASN A 403 -30.15 29.77 49.83
N ILE A 404 -30.59 29.71 48.57
CA ILE A 404 -32.00 29.87 48.21
C ILE A 404 -32.85 28.76 48.85
N ARG A 405 -32.36 27.51 48.83
CA ARG A 405 -33.03 26.40 49.52
C ARG A 405 -33.21 26.69 51.01
N ASN A 406 -32.16 27.16 51.70
CA ASN A 406 -32.25 27.53 53.11
C ASN A 406 -33.26 28.66 53.35
N VAL A 407 -33.27 29.69 52.50
CA VAL A 407 -34.26 30.78 52.59
C VAL A 407 -35.68 30.26 52.35
N MET A 408 -35.88 29.34 51.40
CA MET A 408 -37.17 28.71 51.16
C MET A 408 -37.63 27.89 52.37
N GLU A 409 -36.73 27.12 53.00
CA GLU A 409 -37.03 26.35 54.21
C GLU A 409 -37.42 27.27 55.37
N GLN A 410 -36.71 28.40 55.55
CA GLN A 410 -37.07 29.44 56.52
C GLN A 410 -38.44 30.06 56.19
N GLY A 411 -38.70 30.37 54.92
CA GLY A 411 -40.00 30.88 54.47
C GLY A 411 -41.13 29.90 54.73
N GLN A 412 -40.91 28.60 54.49
CA GLN A 412 -41.89 27.56 54.82
C GLN A 412 -42.13 27.45 56.33
N ALA A 413 -41.09 27.54 57.16
CA ALA A 413 -41.24 27.58 58.61
C ALA A 413 -42.06 28.79 59.07
N PHE A 414 -41.77 29.98 58.51
CA PHE A 414 -42.54 31.20 58.77
C PHE A 414 -44.01 31.06 58.35
N ILE A 415 -44.30 30.47 57.18
CA ILE A 415 -45.67 30.22 56.73
C ILE A 415 -46.40 29.30 57.72
N ARG A 416 -45.74 28.25 58.24
CA ARG A 416 -46.34 27.36 59.26
C ARG A 416 -46.61 28.11 60.57
N GLU A 417 -45.71 29.00 60.98
CA GLU A 417 -45.90 29.84 62.17
C GLU A 417 -47.07 30.82 62.00
N GLN A 418 -47.18 31.47 60.85
CA GLN A 418 -48.31 32.35 60.50
C GLN A 418 -49.63 31.60 60.46
N ALA A 419 -49.66 30.38 59.91
CA ALA A 419 -50.86 29.53 59.95
C ALA A 419 -51.26 29.20 61.40
N SER A 420 -50.31 28.85 62.26
CA SER A 420 -50.56 28.61 63.69
C SER A 420 -51.08 29.85 64.42
N MET A 421 -50.53 31.04 64.12
CA MET A 421 -51.05 32.30 64.65
C MET A 421 -52.46 32.60 64.16
N ARG A 422 -52.75 32.34 62.88
CA ARG A 422 -54.10 32.48 62.32
C ARG A 422 -55.10 31.57 63.02
N ASP A 423 -54.74 30.31 63.24
CA ASP A 423 -55.60 29.36 63.96
C ASP A 423 -55.90 29.85 65.39
N ARG A 424 -54.90 30.41 66.08
CA ARG A 424 -55.11 31.05 67.40
C ARG A 424 -56.04 32.26 67.31
N LEU A 425 -55.89 33.09 66.27
CA LEU A 425 -56.74 34.25 66.06
C LEU A 425 -58.19 33.84 65.76
N ASP A 426 -58.40 32.79 64.95
CA ASP A 426 -59.73 32.27 64.64
C ASP A 426 -60.43 31.70 65.89
N VAL A 427 -59.67 31.07 66.80
CA VAL A 427 -60.20 30.66 68.12
C VAL A 427 -60.64 31.88 68.95
N GLU A 428 -59.86 32.96 68.94
CA GLU A 428 -60.16 34.17 69.70
C GLU A 428 -61.34 34.97 69.09
N VAL A 429 -61.40 35.06 67.77
CA VAL A 429 -62.54 35.65 67.04
C VAL A 429 -63.82 34.87 67.32
N ASN A 430 -63.77 33.54 67.38
CA ASN A 430 -64.92 32.72 67.75
C ASN A 430 -65.38 32.96 69.19
N LYS A 431 -64.46 33.12 70.15
CA LYS A 431 -64.80 33.52 71.53
C LYS A 431 -65.49 34.88 71.57
N LEU A 432 -64.92 35.88 70.89
CA LEU A 432 -65.48 37.24 70.86
C LEU A 432 -66.86 37.26 70.18
N THR A 433 -67.06 36.46 69.14
CA THR A 433 -68.36 36.31 68.47
C THR A 433 -69.41 35.72 69.41
N GLN A 434 -69.02 34.75 70.26
CA GLN A 434 -69.92 34.18 71.26
C GLN A 434 -70.29 35.20 72.35
N VAL A 435 -69.32 36.00 72.81
CA VAL A 435 -69.56 37.10 73.76
C VAL A 435 -70.50 38.16 73.17
N ALA A 436 -70.31 38.51 71.90
CA ALA A 436 -71.17 39.46 71.20
C ALA A 436 -72.62 38.97 71.10
N LYS A 437 -72.84 37.67 70.83
CA LYS A 437 -74.20 37.07 70.84
C LYS A 437 -74.89 37.16 72.21
N VAL A 438 -74.14 36.94 73.30
CA VAL A 438 -74.68 37.09 74.66
C VAL A 438 -75.08 38.53 74.94
N LYS A 439 -74.24 39.51 74.57
CA LYS A 439 -74.53 40.94 74.75
C LYS A 439 -75.70 41.42 73.89
N GLN A 440 -75.84 40.91 72.67
CA GLN A 440 -76.98 41.24 71.81
C GLN A 440 -78.31 40.76 72.40
N LYS A 441 -78.32 39.63 73.12
CA LYS A 441 -79.49 39.13 73.83
C LYS A 441 -79.89 40.04 75.01
N GLU A 442 -78.92 40.53 75.79
CA GLU A 442 -79.17 41.52 76.85
C GLU A 442 -79.76 42.84 76.33
N VAL A 443 -79.31 43.31 75.14
CA VAL A 443 -79.83 44.54 74.53
C VAL A 443 -81.30 44.39 74.10
N ILE A 444 -81.70 43.21 73.63
CA ILE A 444 -83.10 42.93 73.26
C ILE A 444 -83.99 42.95 74.51
N GLU A 445 -83.56 42.31 75.61
CA GLU A 445 -84.31 42.29 76.87
C GLU A 445 -84.48 43.70 77.47
N LEU A 446 -83.46 44.57 77.36
CA LEU A 446 -83.55 45.98 77.76
C LEU A 446 -84.53 46.80 76.89
N GLY A 447 -84.65 46.48 75.60
CA GLY A 447 -85.59 47.15 74.69
C GLY A 447 -87.06 46.88 75.03
N GLU A 448 -87.38 45.68 75.51
CA GLU A 448 -88.73 45.32 75.95
C GLU A 448 -89.13 46.07 77.24
N ASP A 449 -88.18 46.29 78.15
CA ASP A 449 -88.42 46.95 79.44
C ASP A 449 -88.65 48.47 79.29
N ILE A 450 -87.95 49.10 78.33
CA ILE A 450 -88.15 50.52 77.97
C ILE A 450 -89.55 50.75 77.37
N SER A 451 -90.01 49.84 76.51
CA SER A 451 -91.33 49.94 75.86
C SER A 451 -92.47 49.92 76.88
N LYS A 452 -92.37 49.10 77.93
CA LYS A 452 -93.35 49.06 79.04
C LYS A 452 -93.40 50.37 79.84
N LYS A 453 -92.25 51.02 80.06
CA LYS A 453 -92.19 52.29 80.81
C LYS A 453 -92.71 53.49 80.01
N GLN A 454 -92.58 53.49 78.68
CA GLN A 454 -93.13 54.53 77.82
C GLN A 454 -94.67 54.50 77.76
N ALA A 455 -95.28 53.31 77.78
CA ALA A 455 -96.74 53.17 77.84
C ALA A 455 -97.33 53.75 79.14
N LEU A 456 -96.64 53.61 80.27
CA LEU A 456 -97.04 54.15 81.57
C LEU A 456 -97.00 55.69 81.61
N LEU A 457 -96.02 56.29 80.91
CA LEU A 457 -95.81 57.75 80.86
C LEU A 457 -96.87 58.49 80.05
N ILE A 458 -97.46 57.84 79.05
CA ILE A 458 -98.57 58.41 78.25
C ILE A 458 -99.86 58.45 79.08
N GLN A 459 -100.15 57.40 79.85
CA GLN A 459 -101.32 57.30 80.73
C GLN A 459 -101.35 58.38 81.84
N ILE A 460 -100.19 58.74 82.40
CA ILE A 460 -100.08 59.76 83.47
C ILE A 460 -100.29 61.19 82.92
N ARG A 461 -99.93 61.44 81.65
CA ARG A 461 -100.08 62.75 81.01
C ARG A 461 -101.54 63.11 80.72
N GLU A 462 -102.35 62.12 80.34
CA GLU A 462 -103.77 62.33 80.02
C GLU A 462 -104.60 62.59 81.27
N MET A 463 -104.31 61.92 82.39
CA MET A 463 -104.99 62.14 83.68
C MET A 463 -104.77 63.54 84.29
N THR A 464 -103.64 64.19 83.99
CA THR A 464 -103.27 65.48 84.58
C THR A 464 -103.90 66.67 83.84
N ALA A 465 -104.29 66.49 82.56
CA ALA A 465 -104.89 67.55 81.74
C ALA A 465 -106.40 67.75 81.99
N GLU A 466 -107.13 66.70 82.39
CA GLU A 466 -108.58 66.79 82.65
C GLU A 466 -108.94 67.41 84.01
N SER A 467 -108.05 67.33 85.00
CA SER A 467 -108.34 67.68 86.40
C SER A 467 -108.16 69.18 86.75
N LEU A 468 -107.62 70.00 85.85
CA LEU A 468 -107.30 71.43 86.07
C LEU A 468 -108.25 72.42 85.37
N LYS A 469 -109.01 71.98 84.37
CA LYS A 469 -109.88 72.81 83.51
C LYS A 469 -110.97 73.62 84.25
N PRO A 470 -111.58 73.16 85.36
CA PRO A 470 -112.60 73.93 86.07
C PRO A 470 -112.07 75.13 86.86
N ILE A 471 -110.81 75.09 87.32
CA ILE A 471 -110.20 76.16 88.13
C ILE A 471 -109.90 77.38 87.26
N GLU A 472 -109.42 77.14 86.05
CA GLU A 472 -109.06 78.18 85.09
C GLU A 472 -110.28 79.04 84.70
N GLN A 473 -111.43 78.40 84.47
CA GLN A 473 -112.69 79.08 84.13
C GLN A 473 -113.22 79.96 85.27
N MET A 474 -113.01 79.55 86.51
CA MET A 474 -113.52 80.25 87.68
C MET A 474 -112.68 81.47 88.06
N ILE A 475 -111.35 81.38 87.94
CA ILE A 475 -110.45 82.53 88.18
C ILE A 475 -110.72 83.65 87.17
N SER A 476 -110.99 83.33 85.89
CA SER A 476 -111.37 84.32 84.88
C SER A 476 -112.68 85.04 85.20
N ALA A 477 -113.69 84.35 85.73
CA ALA A 477 -114.98 84.95 86.10
C ALA A 477 -114.87 85.90 87.31
N ILE A 478 -114.05 85.54 88.31
CA ILE A 478 -113.80 86.37 89.49
C ILE A 478 -113.05 87.66 89.11
N TYR A 479 -112.11 87.59 88.16
CA TYR A 479 -111.34 88.75 87.70
C TYR A 479 -112.21 89.78 86.96
N ILE A 480 -113.16 89.32 86.14
CA ILE A 480 -114.06 90.22 85.37
C ILE A 480 -115.04 90.93 86.31
N ARG A 481 -115.55 90.25 87.34
CA ARG A 481 -116.45 90.82 88.35
C ARG A 481 -115.83 92.00 89.10
N LEU A 482 -114.53 91.95 89.40
CA LEU A 482 -113.82 93.02 90.09
C LEU A 482 -113.84 94.36 89.35
N LYS A 483 -114.00 94.38 88.02
CA LYS A 483 -114.01 95.61 87.23
C LYS A 483 -115.39 96.26 87.07
N ALA A 484 -116.48 95.60 87.45
CA ALA A 484 -117.85 96.00 87.08
C ALA A 484 -118.73 96.33 88.29
N SER A 485 -118.23 97.13 89.24
CA SER A 485 -118.97 97.47 90.47
C SER A 485 -120.25 98.26 90.18
N GLY A 486 -121.41 97.68 90.49
CA GLY A 486 -122.70 98.39 90.60
C GLY A 486 -123.66 98.29 89.41
N SER A 487 -123.40 97.44 88.39
CA SER A 487 -124.28 97.28 87.21
C SER A 487 -124.92 95.89 87.08
N SER A 488 -125.93 95.74 86.22
CA SER A 488 -126.58 94.46 85.88
C SER A 488 -125.59 93.39 85.39
N THR A 489 -124.46 93.80 84.80
CA THR A 489 -123.36 92.93 84.38
C THR A 489 -122.66 92.26 85.58
N GLY A 490 -122.57 92.94 86.73
CA GLY A 490 -121.98 92.36 87.95
C GLY A 490 -122.79 91.18 88.50
N LYS A 491 -124.12 91.22 88.34
CA LYS A 491 -125.01 90.13 88.77
C LYS A 491 -124.90 88.89 87.88
N TYR A 492 -124.74 89.07 86.56
CA TYR A 492 -124.50 87.96 85.64
C TYR A 492 -123.23 87.15 85.99
N PHE A 493 -122.13 87.84 86.31
CA PHE A 493 -120.90 87.16 86.73
C PHE A 493 -120.98 86.63 88.16
N PHE A 494 -121.82 87.20 89.02
CA PHE A 494 -122.15 86.62 90.32
C PHE A 494 -122.74 85.22 90.16
N ASP A 495 -123.73 85.07 89.30
CA ASP A 495 -124.41 83.79 89.09
C ASP A 495 -123.48 82.76 88.45
N LYS A 496 -122.60 83.18 87.52
CA LYS A 496 -121.54 82.33 86.93
C LYS A 496 -120.53 81.79 87.97
N VAL A 497 -120.14 82.62 88.94
CA VAL A 497 -119.24 82.19 90.02
C VAL A 497 -119.94 81.19 90.94
N MET A 498 -121.23 81.40 91.23
CA MET A 498 -122.03 80.45 92.01
C MET A 498 -122.26 79.12 91.27
N GLU A 499 -122.48 79.17 89.96
CA GLU A 499 -122.64 77.99 89.08
C GLU A 499 -121.37 77.12 89.05
N ALA A 500 -120.18 77.73 88.95
CA ALA A 500 -118.91 77.01 89.00
C ALA A 500 -118.61 76.42 90.40
N PHE A 501 -119.10 77.08 91.45
CA PHE A 501 -118.93 76.65 92.84
C PHE A 501 -119.82 75.46 93.22
N ASP A 502 -121.00 75.34 92.59
CA ASP A 502 -122.00 74.32 92.92
C ASP A 502 -121.59 72.91 92.53
N ASP A 503 -120.97 72.72 91.36
CA ASP A 503 -120.80 71.36 90.80
C ASP A 503 -119.37 70.97 90.44
N LYS A 504 -118.37 71.86 90.56
CA LYS A 504 -117.04 71.60 89.96
C LYS A 504 -115.82 71.72 90.87
N LEU A 505 -115.99 72.02 92.16
CA LEU A 505 -114.86 72.24 93.08
C LEU A 505 -114.85 71.27 94.26
N SER A 506 -113.68 70.68 94.51
CA SER A 506 -113.41 69.90 95.72
C SER A 506 -113.41 70.79 96.97
N PRO A 507 -113.54 70.22 98.19
CA PRO A 507 -113.57 70.98 99.44
C PRO A 507 -112.40 71.97 99.59
N GLU A 508 -111.16 71.56 99.29
CA GLU A 508 -110.00 72.48 99.39
C GLU A 508 -110.09 73.63 98.36
N LYS A 509 -110.64 73.36 97.17
CA LYS A 509 -110.78 74.37 96.11
C LYS A 509 -111.92 75.36 96.40
N ARG A 510 -112.98 74.93 97.07
CA ARG A 510 -114.04 75.81 97.60
C ARG A 510 -113.48 76.77 98.65
N GLU A 511 -112.60 76.28 99.51
CA GLU A 511 -111.92 77.07 100.53
C GLU A 511 -110.98 78.12 99.93
N ILE A 512 -110.23 77.76 98.89
CA ILE A 512 -109.42 78.72 98.10
C ILE A 512 -110.31 79.83 97.53
N SER A 513 -111.48 79.49 96.98
CA SER A 513 -112.41 80.45 96.38
C SER A 513 -112.98 81.44 97.41
N ILE A 514 -113.32 80.95 98.61
CA ILE A 514 -113.75 81.78 99.74
C ILE A 514 -112.59 82.69 100.20
N ASN A 515 -111.36 82.17 100.24
CA ASN A 515 -110.19 82.95 100.62
C ASN A 515 -109.82 84.02 99.59
N VAL A 516 -110.01 83.75 98.29
CA VAL A 516 -109.88 84.76 97.22
C VAL A 516 -110.93 85.85 97.39
N ALA A 517 -112.21 85.49 97.57
CA ALA A 517 -113.28 86.45 97.83
C ALA A 517 -113.03 87.32 99.08
N LYS A 518 -112.47 86.72 100.15
CA LYS A 518 -112.05 87.43 101.37
C LYS A 518 -110.91 88.41 101.10
N ARG A 519 -109.89 88.02 100.33
CA ARG A 519 -108.75 88.88 99.99
C ARG A 519 -109.16 90.09 99.16
N ILE A 520 -110.12 89.94 98.25
CA ILE A 520 -110.63 91.03 97.41
C ILE A 520 -111.71 91.88 98.09
N LYS A 521 -112.04 91.57 99.35
CA LYS A 521 -112.99 92.31 100.21
C LYS A 521 -114.44 92.39 99.67
N ASP A 522 -114.86 91.48 98.78
CA ASP A 522 -116.24 91.39 98.28
C ASP A 522 -117.13 90.66 99.32
N ARG A 523 -117.74 91.44 100.22
CA ARG A 523 -118.54 90.90 101.34
C ARG A 523 -119.76 90.10 100.89
N GLU A 524 -120.44 90.51 99.82
CA GLU A 524 -121.61 89.77 99.31
C GLU A 524 -121.20 88.40 98.78
N LEU A 525 -120.10 88.33 98.01
CA LEU A 525 -119.59 87.08 97.46
C LEU A 525 -119.09 86.14 98.56
N VAL A 526 -118.37 86.67 99.56
CA VAL A 526 -117.90 85.88 100.70
C VAL A 526 -119.06 85.25 101.45
N LEU A 527 -120.11 86.00 101.74
CA LEU A 527 -121.29 85.49 102.45
C LEU A 527 -122.03 84.44 101.62
N ALA A 528 -122.19 84.67 100.32
CA ALA A 528 -122.85 83.74 99.42
C ALA A 528 -122.08 82.41 99.28
N LEU A 529 -120.78 82.47 99.00
CA LEU A 529 -119.93 81.29 98.89
C LEU A 529 -119.81 80.54 100.23
N SER A 530 -119.70 81.26 101.35
CA SER A 530 -119.61 80.62 102.67
C SER A 530 -120.90 79.89 103.06
N ARG A 531 -122.07 80.53 102.86
CA ARG A 531 -123.38 79.88 103.09
C ARG A 531 -123.58 78.66 102.19
N LYS A 532 -123.14 78.75 100.94
CA LYS A 532 -123.28 77.68 99.97
C LYS A 532 -122.33 76.51 100.24
N ASN A 533 -121.08 76.79 100.63
CA ASN A 533 -120.12 75.77 101.07
C ASN A 533 -120.66 74.98 102.27
N GLN A 534 -121.28 75.67 103.23
CA GLN A 534 -121.93 75.06 104.39
C GLN A 534 -123.12 74.15 104.04
N LYS A 535 -123.80 74.39 102.91
CA LYS A 535 -124.86 73.50 102.39
C LYS A 535 -124.28 72.28 101.66
N LEU A 536 -123.17 72.43 100.96
CA LEU A 536 -122.54 71.36 100.18
C LEU A 536 -121.76 70.38 101.07
N THR A 537 -121.16 70.83 102.18
CA THR A 537 -120.45 69.94 103.13
C THR A 537 -121.35 69.10 104.03
N LYS A 538 -122.65 69.41 104.16
CA LYS A 538 -123.60 68.58 104.92
C LYS A 538 -124.15 67.36 104.17
N LYS A 539 -123.76 67.16 102.90
CA LYS A 539 -124.39 66.17 101.99
C LYS A 539 -123.54 64.93 101.67
N GLU A 540 -122.30 64.84 102.15
CA GLU A 540 -121.33 63.80 101.72
C GLU A 540 -120.78 62.90 102.85
N ASP A 541 -121.39 62.85 104.04
CA ASP A 541 -121.10 61.85 105.10
C ASP A 541 -121.78 60.47 104.84
N GLY A 542 -121.99 60.10 103.58
CA GLY A 542 -122.75 58.90 103.21
C GLY A 542 -122.03 58.04 102.17
N TYR A 543 -121.38 56.98 102.67
CA TYR A 543 -120.93 55.76 101.96
C TYR A 543 -119.57 55.75 101.28
N GLY A 544 -118.73 54.81 101.76
CA GLY A 544 -117.57 54.26 101.07
C GLY A 544 -117.77 52.79 100.68
N LEU A 545 -117.00 52.36 99.67
CA LEU A 545 -116.29 51.09 99.55
C LEU A 545 -115.29 51.18 98.39
#